data_AF-A0A820R0Q7-F1
#
_entry.id   AF-A0A820R0Q7-F1
#
_cell.length_a   1.000
_cell.length_b   1.000
_cell.length_c   1.000
_cell.angle_alpha   90.00
_cell.angle_beta   90.00
_cell.angle_gamma   90.00
#
_symmetry.space_group_name_H-M   'P 1'
#
loop_
_entity.id
_entity.type
_entity.pdbx_description
1 polymer ?
#
loop_
_entity_poly.entity_id
_entity_poly.type
_entity_poly.pdbx_seq_one_letter_code
_entity_poly.pdbx_strand_id
1 'polypeptide(L)'
;GKYFECNKKKSCGCGYSNVEINARIINGEEAIPFSWSMAVSVRYDLLHNGNALMHVCGGTILTNSYILTAANCVEEIKGDVKLANLTIAAGIHRRSQSTQIIRQVDDIIVHPNWTSSWNQNRNDIALLHLSEPLDLENNAFITRTCLPSQVNTS
;
A
#
# COMPACT_ATOMS: atom_id res chain seq x y z
N GLY A 1 -13.70 20.07 -15.47
CA GLY A 1 -13.49 18.70 -14.99
C GLY A 1 -13.93 18.61 -13.54
N LYS A 2 -14.08 17.41 -12.96
CA LYS A 2 -14.18 17.28 -11.50
C LYS A 2 -12.76 17.34 -10.93
N TYR A 3 -12.48 18.37 -10.15
CA TYR A 3 -11.16 18.60 -9.55
C TYR A 3 -11.08 17.83 -8.22
N PHE A 4 -10.00 17.09 -8.01
CA PHE A 4 -9.66 16.58 -6.67
C PHE A 4 -8.66 17.56 -6.06
N GLU A 5 -9.15 18.45 -5.21
CA GLU A 5 -8.28 19.32 -4.42
C GLU A 5 -8.06 18.68 -3.06
N CYS A 6 -6.82 18.22 -2.81
CA CYS A 6 -6.46 17.66 -1.53
C CYS A 6 -6.54 18.75 -0.45
N ASN A 7 -7.28 18.48 0.63
CA ASN A 7 -7.33 19.37 1.78
C ASN A 7 -6.07 19.21 2.64
N LYS A 8 -5.07 20.05 2.41
CA LYS A 8 -3.78 20.05 3.15
C LYS A 8 -3.90 20.24 4.67
N LYS A 9 -5.08 20.63 5.19
CA LYS A 9 -5.34 20.68 6.63
C LYS A 9 -5.66 19.32 7.24
N LYS A 10 -5.88 18.28 6.42
CA LYS A 10 -6.09 16.91 6.89
C LYS A 10 -4.73 16.25 7.12
N SER A 11 -4.66 15.44 8.18
CA SER A 11 -3.46 14.65 8.55
C SER A 11 -3.30 13.35 7.77
N CYS A 12 -4.07 13.15 6.70
CA CYS A 12 -4.09 11.94 5.89
C CYS A 12 -4.64 12.22 4.48
N GLY A 13 -4.41 11.30 3.55
CA GLY A 13 -5.04 11.26 2.22
C GLY A 13 -4.49 12.27 1.21
N CYS A 14 -3.49 13.05 1.61
CA CYS A 14 -2.88 14.10 0.80
C CYS A 14 -1.43 13.72 0.48
N GLY A 15 -1.15 13.47 -0.80
CA GLY A 15 0.22 13.29 -1.29
C GLY A 15 1.04 14.58 -1.21
N TYR A 16 2.35 14.44 -1.38
CA TYR A 16 3.28 15.56 -1.38
C TYR A 16 3.00 16.55 -2.52
N SER A 17 2.79 16.01 -3.72
CA SER A 17 2.58 16.80 -4.93
C SER A 17 1.09 17.05 -5.15
N ASN A 18 0.73 18.29 -5.48
CA ASN A 18 -0.62 18.62 -5.94
C ASN A 18 -0.88 17.95 -7.29
N VAL A 19 -2.10 17.44 -7.51
CA VAL A 19 -2.51 16.85 -8.79
C VAL A 19 -3.78 17.50 -9.26
N GLU A 20 -3.78 17.95 -10.51
CA GLU A 20 -5.00 18.23 -11.24
C GLU A 20 -5.48 16.93 -11.89
N ILE A 21 -6.50 16.29 -11.29
CA ILE A 21 -7.05 15.05 -11.83
C ILE A 21 -8.10 15.38 -12.90
N ASN A 22 -7.87 14.93 -14.14
CA ASN A 22 -8.91 14.92 -15.17
C ASN A 22 -9.63 13.57 -15.12
N ALA A 23 -10.95 13.57 -14.91
CA ALA A 23 -11.71 12.43 -14.40
C ALA A 23 -11.98 11.27 -15.39
N ARG A 24 -11.05 10.94 -16.28
CA ARG A 24 -11.19 9.77 -17.18
C ARG A 24 -9.83 9.12 -17.45
N ILE A 25 -9.62 7.92 -16.90
CA ILE A 25 -8.47 7.08 -17.23
C ILE A 25 -8.82 6.28 -18.48
N ILE A 26 -8.55 6.83 -19.66
CA ILE A 26 -8.37 6.04 -20.89
C ILE A 26 -6.89 6.13 -21.23
N ASN A 27 -6.22 4.98 -21.35
CA ASN A 27 -4.76 4.84 -21.54
C ASN A 27 -3.86 5.36 -20.39
N GLY A 28 -4.40 6.10 -19.42
CA GLY A 28 -3.67 6.56 -18.24
C GLY A 28 -2.53 7.53 -18.56
N GLU A 29 -2.02 8.17 -17.52
CA GLU A 29 -0.85 9.05 -17.60
C GLU A 29 0.12 8.68 -16.47
N GLU A 30 1.41 8.94 -16.65
CA GLU A 30 2.38 8.76 -15.58
C GLU A 30 1.97 9.64 -14.39
N ALA A 31 1.87 9.04 -13.20
CA ALA A 31 1.54 9.80 -12.00
C ALA A 31 2.60 10.87 -11.74
N ILE A 32 2.19 12.05 -11.26
CA ILE A 32 3.16 13.05 -10.80
C ILE A 32 3.96 12.44 -9.64
N PRO A 33 5.29 12.54 -9.59
CA PRO A 33 6.08 11.97 -8.50
C PRO A 33 5.53 12.36 -7.12
N PHE A 34 5.36 11.37 -6.24
CA PHE A 34 4.85 11.52 -4.87
C PHE A 34 3.45 12.16 -4.77
N SER A 35 2.67 12.18 -5.85
CA SER A 35 1.25 12.56 -5.77
C SER A 35 0.40 11.54 -5.02
N TRP A 36 0.81 10.27 -5.08
CA TRP A 36 0.16 9.17 -4.38
C TRP A 36 1.06 8.62 -3.26
N SER A 37 1.53 9.49 -2.36
CA SER A 37 2.46 9.17 -1.26
C SER A 37 2.03 8.05 -0.29
N MET A 38 0.75 7.66 -0.26
CA MET A 38 0.28 6.53 0.53
C MET A 38 0.44 5.18 -0.17
N ALA A 39 0.71 5.16 -1.47
CA ALA A 39 0.88 3.93 -2.23
C ALA A 39 2.20 3.25 -1.88
N VAL A 40 2.15 1.93 -1.72
CA VAL A 40 3.34 1.09 -1.52
C VAL A 40 3.37 -0.06 -2.50
N SER A 41 4.58 -0.54 -2.76
CA SER A 41 4.85 -1.76 -3.52
C SER A 41 5.11 -2.88 -2.52
N VAL A 42 4.21 -3.86 -2.46
CA VAL A 42 4.44 -5.11 -1.71
C VAL A 42 5.36 -5.98 -2.56
N ARG A 43 6.44 -6.46 -1.96
CA ARG A 43 7.51 -7.18 -2.65
C ARG A 43 7.86 -8.49 -1.94
N TYR A 44 8.12 -9.51 -2.73
CA TYR A 44 8.60 -10.80 -2.26
C TYR A 44 10.04 -11.00 -2.73
N ASP A 45 10.91 -11.43 -1.82
CA ASP A 45 12.28 -11.80 -2.16
C ASP A 45 12.32 -13.21 -2.76
N LEU A 46 12.64 -13.31 -4.05
CA LEU A 46 12.66 -14.60 -4.75
C LEU A 46 13.91 -15.44 -4.45
N LEU A 47 14.99 -14.82 -3.95
CA LEU A 47 16.26 -15.49 -3.68
C LEU A 47 16.53 -15.72 -2.19
N HIS A 48 15.64 -15.26 -1.31
CA HIS A 48 15.74 -15.38 0.14
C HIS A 48 17.09 -14.85 0.71
N ASN A 49 17.62 -13.79 0.10
CA ASN A 49 18.92 -13.19 0.43
C ASN A 49 18.95 -11.65 0.31
N GLY A 50 17.80 -11.02 0.12
CA GLY A 50 17.59 -9.58 -0.04
C GLY A 50 17.82 -9.03 -1.44
N ASN A 51 18.32 -9.83 -2.40
CA ASN A 51 18.81 -9.30 -3.68
C ASN A 51 17.79 -9.38 -4.84
N ALA A 52 16.65 -10.04 -4.66
CA ALA A 52 15.66 -10.23 -5.72
C ALA A 52 14.23 -9.86 -5.29
N LEU A 53 14.07 -8.62 -4.82
CA LEU A 53 12.78 -8.07 -4.40
C LEU A 53 11.86 -7.82 -5.62
N MET A 54 10.95 -8.75 -5.87
CA MET A 54 9.95 -8.64 -6.93
C MET A 54 8.66 -8.05 -6.39
N HIS A 55 8.11 -7.04 -7.08
CA HIS A 55 6.77 -6.55 -6.76
C HIS A 55 5.71 -7.59 -7.10
N VAL A 56 4.85 -7.88 -6.12
CA VAL A 56 3.76 -8.85 -6.21
C VAL A 56 2.39 -8.18 -6.16
N CYS A 57 2.24 -7.14 -5.34
CA CYS A 57 0.97 -6.42 -5.17
C CYS A 57 1.15 -4.96 -4.78
N GLY A 58 0.09 -4.18 -4.90
CA GLY A 58 -0.01 -2.85 -4.30
C GLY A 58 -0.42 -2.92 -2.82
N GLY A 59 -0.18 -1.83 -2.10
CA GLY A 59 -0.73 -1.60 -0.78
C GLY A 59 -0.90 -0.12 -0.51
N THR A 60 -1.49 0.22 0.63
CA THR A 60 -1.68 1.60 1.07
C THR A 60 -1.30 1.76 2.53
N ILE A 61 -0.54 2.80 2.85
CA ILE A 61 -0.17 3.16 4.22
C ILE A 61 -1.44 3.54 4.99
N LEU A 62 -1.80 2.77 6.02
CA LEU A 62 -2.93 3.06 6.90
C LEU A 62 -2.48 3.77 8.17
N THR A 63 -1.38 3.31 8.75
CA THR A 63 -0.70 3.93 9.90
C THR A 63 0.81 3.88 9.68
N ASN A 64 1.61 4.29 10.67
CA ASN A 64 3.06 4.13 10.62
C ASN A 64 3.49 2.65 10.59
N SER A 65 2.73 1.72 11.19
CA SER A 65 3.09 0.30 11.28
C SER A 65 2.17 -0.64 10.51
N TYR A 66 1.10 -0.14 9.88
CA TYR A 66 0.15 -0.98 9.15
C TYR A 66 -0.02 -0.54 7.70
N ILE A 67 0.10 -1.51 6.80
CA ILE A 67 -0.24 -1.40 5.39
C ILE A 67 -1.53 -2.16 5.12
N LEU A 68 -2.46 -1.50 4.44
CA LEU A 68 -3.67 -2.12 3.90
C LEU A 68 -3.36 -2.71 2.52
N THR A 69 -3.76 -3.96 2.30
CA THR A 69 -3.66 -4.64 1.00
C THR A 69 -4.85 -5.58 0.81
N ALA A 70 -4.84 -6.34 -0.28
CA ALA A 70 -5.84 -7.35 -0.58
C ALA A 70 -5.47 -8.69 0.06
N ALA A 71 -6.46 -9.50 0.42
CA ALA A 71 -6.24 -10.81 1.02
C ALA A 71 -5.62 -11.79 0.01
N ASN A 72 -6.11 -11.77 -1.23
CA ASN A 72 -5.58 -12.61 -2.32
C ASN A 72 -4.09 -12.37 -2.64
N CYS A 73 -3.53 -11.22 -2.25
CA CYS A 73 -2.11 -10.92 -2.41
C CYS A 73 -1.22 -11.71 -1.46
N VAL A 74 -1.75 -12.11 -0.29
CA VAL A 74 -0.95 -12.59 0.83
C VAL A 74 -1.47 -13.88 1.47
N GLU A 75 -2.64 -14.38 1.07
CA GLU A 75 -3.26 -15.57 1.66
C GLU A 75 -2.38 -16.84 1.58
N GLU A 76 -1.50 -16.94 0.58
CA GLU A 76 -0.58 -18.08 0.39
C GLU A 76 0.78 -17.92 1.12
N ILE A 77 1.01 -16.76 1.75
CA ILE A 77 2.22 -16.45 2.52
C ILE A 77 1.99 -16.92 3.96
N LYS A 78 2.34 -18.18 4.21
CA LYS A 78 2.18 -18.83 5.53
C LYS A 78 3.52 -19.34 6.05
N GLY A 79 3.74 -19.14 7.35
CA GLY A 79 4.95 -19.57 8.07
C GLY A 79 6.11 -18.58 8.01
N ASP A 80 6.96 -18.64 9.02
CA ASP A 80 7.99 -17.63 9.31
C ASP A 80 8.96 -17.42 8.14
N VAL A 81 9.36 -18.49 7.45
CA VAL A 81 10.28 -18.40 6.30
C VAL A 81 9.67 -17.61 5.15
N LYS A 82 8.39 -17.83 4.82
CA LYS A 82 7.74 -17.06 3.74
C LYS A 82 7.54 -15.61 4.14
N LEU A 83 7.18 -15.38 5.40
CA LEU A 83 6.97 -14.05 5.96
C LEU A 83 8.27 -13.22 5.98
N ALA A 84 9.41 -13.85 6.32
CA ALA A 84 10.73 -13.24 6.29
C ALA A 84 11.18 -12.78 4.88
N ASN A 85 10.48 -13.21 3.82
CA ASN A 85 10.75 -12.76 2.45
C ASN A 85 9.78 -11.65 1.97
N LEU A 86 8.80 -11.26 2.80
CA LEU A 86 7.81 -10.25 2.46
C LEU A 86 8.21 -8.87 2.97
N THR A 87 8.34 -7.93 2.05
CA THR A 87 8.68 -6.53 2.36
C THR A 87 7.70 -5.58 1.70
N ILE A 88 7.70 -4.33 2.16
CA ILE A 88 7.12 -3.22 1.42
C ILE A 88 8.20 -2.25 0.98
N ALA A 89 7.91 -1.55 -0.11
CA ALA A 89 8.66 -0.41 -0.60
C ALA A 89 7.73 0.82 -0.64
N ALA A 90 8.08 1.84 0.13
CA ALA A 90 7.33 3.10 0.22
C ALA A 90 8.15 4.28 -0.32
N GLY A 91 7.47 5.38 -0.67
CA GLY A 91 8.13 6.60 -1.18
C GLY A 91 8.83 6.38 -2.52
N ILE A 92 8.30 5.50 -3.38
CA ILE A 92 8.86 5.25 -4.71
C ILE A 92 7.95 5.80 -5.80
N HIS A 93 8.55 6.36 -6.86
CA HIS A 93 7.83 6.75 -8.07
C HIS A 93 7.85 5.64 -9.13
N ARG A 94 9.01 4.99 -9.28
CA ARG A 94 9.18 3.86 -10.21
C ARG A 94 9.42 2.56 -9.46
N ARG A 95 8.83 1.47 -9.93
CA ARG A 95 9.06 0.12 -9.36
C ARG A 95 10.54 -0.30 -9.41
N SER A 96 11.26 0.10 -10.44
CA SER A 96 12.69 -0.16 -10.63
C SER A 96 13.61 0.79 -9.86
N GLN A 97 13.06 1.82 -9.21
CA GLN A 97 13.85 2.76 -8.43
C GLN A 97 14.55 2.01 -7.28
N SER A 98 15.83 2.28 -7.10
CA SER A 98 16.54 1.87 -5.88
C SER A 98 15.79 2.47 -4.69
N THR A 99 15.27 1.60 -3.84
CA THR A 99 14.20 1.93 -2.89
C THR A 99 14.64 2.95 -1.84
N GLN A 100 13.81 3.96 -1.57
CA GLN A 100 14.07 4.93 -0.51
C GLN A 100 13.73 4.39 0.88
N ILE A 101 12.72 3.52 0.99
CA ILE A 101 12.30 2.90 2.26
C ILE A 101 11.87 1.45 2.01
N ILE A 102 12.58 0.50 2.64
CA ILE A 102 12.18 -0.90 2.73
C ILE A 102 11.80 -1.20 4.17
N ARG A 103 10.70 -1.93 4.37
CA ARG A 103 10.31 -2.48 5.67
C ARG A 103 9.95 -3.94 5.54
N GLN A 104 10.43 -4.74 6.48
CA GLN A 104 10.05 -6.14 6.61
C GLN A 104 8.65 -6.24 7.21
N VAL A 105 7.84 -7.16 6.68
CA VAL A 105 6.54 -7.53 7.26
C VAL A 105 6.78 -8.64 8.28
N ASP A 106 6.27 -8.47 9.49
CA ASP A 106 6.41 -9.42 10.61
C ASP A 106 5.07 -10.02 11.09
N ASP A 107 3.94 -9.53 10.56
CA ASP A 107 2.63 -10.19 10.72
C ASP A 107 1.69 -9.88 9.54
N ILE A 108 0.78 -10.82 9.26
CA ILE A 108 -0.24 -10.72 8.22
C ILE A 108 -1.60 -11.05 8.82
N ILE A 109 -2.50 -10.07 8.80
CA ILE A 109 -3.86 -10.20 9.32
C ILE A 109 -4.82 -10.22 8.14
N VAL A 110 -5.17 -11.43 7.68
CA VAL A 110 -6.22 -11.61 6.67
C VAL A 110 -7.59 -11.44 7.32
N HIS A 111 -8.52 -10.78 6.64
CA HIS A 111 -9.88 -10.62 7.15
C HIS A 111 -10.50 -12.01 7.46
N PRO A 112 -11.10 -12.21 8.65
CA PRO A 112 -11.52 -13.54 9.11
C PRO A 112 -12.61 -14.18 8.23
N ASN A 113 -13.40 -13.36 7.54
CA ASN A 113 -14.43 -13.80 6.60
C ASN A 113 -13.97 -13.72 5.12
N TRP A 114 -12.67 -13.66 4.84
CA TRP A 114 -12.15 -13.75 3.48
C TRP A 114 -12.58 -15.08 2.84
N THR A 115 -13.13 -15.00 1.63
CA THR A 115 -13.43 -16.19 0.82
C THR A 115 -13.01 -15.95 -0.63
N SER A 116 -12.24 -16.88 -1.18
CA SER A 116 -11.87 -16.95 -2.58
C SER A 116 -12.69 -18.05 -3.26
N SER A 117 -13.45 -17.70 -4.30
CA SER A 117 -14.20 -18.67 -5.11
C SER A 117 -14.24 -18.24 -6.57
N TRP A 118 -14.45 -19.19 -7.49
CA TRP A 118 -14.34 -18.95 -8.93
C TRP A 118 -15.23 -17.82 -9.47
N ASN A 119 -16.32 -17.47 -8.77
CA ASN A 119 -17.26 -16.43 -9.17
C ASN A 119 -17.43 -15.29 -8.14
N GLN A 120 -16.86 -15.40 -6.94
CA GLN A 120 -17.00 -14.39 -5.89
C GLN A 120 -15.79 -14.35 -4.96
N ASN A 121 -15.19 -13.17 -4.85
CA ASN A 121 -14.24 -12.83 -3.80
C ASN A 121 -14.95 -11.92 -2.80
N ARG A 122 -15.00 -12.31 -1.52
CA ARG A 122 -15.64 -11.52 -0.46
C ARG A 122 -14.64 -11.18 0.61
N ASN A 123 -14.66 -9.93 1.06
CA ASN A 123 -13.75 -9.40 2.08
C ASN A 123 -12.28 -9.52 1.67
N ASP A 124 -11.95 -9.15 0.42
CA ASP A 124 -10.59 -9.15 -0.13
C ASP A 124 -9.73 -8.04 0.49
N ILE A 125 -9.41 -8.22 1.77
CA ILE A 125 -8.75 -7.21 2.59
C ILE A 125 -7.85 -7.87 3.62
N ALA A 126 -6.63 -7.37 3.75
CA ALA A 126 -5.65 -7.81 4.73
C ALA A 126 -4.82 -6.62 5.23
N LEU A 127 -4.27 -6.76 6.42
CA LEU A 127 -3.28 -5.84 6.98
C LEU A 127 -1.93 -6.51 7.04
N LEU A 128 -0.88 -5.77 6.70
CA LEU A 128 0.51 -6.14 6.92
C LEU A 128 1.02 -5.30 8.08
N HIS A 129 1.51 -5.94 9.15
CA HIS A 129 2.24 -5.26 10.20
C HIS A 129 3.71 -5.13 9.79
N LEU A 130 4.29 -3.98 10.08
CA LEU A 130 5.69 -3.70 9.80
C LEU A 130 6.52 -3.91 11.06
N SER A 131 7.63 -4.64 10.90
CA SER A 131 8.65 -4.83 11.94
C SER A 131 9.20 -3.52 12.52
N GLU A 132 9.24 -2.46 11.70
CA GLU A 132 9.62 -1.12 12.11
C GLU A 132 8.65 -0.08 11.52
N PRO A 133 8.22 0.92 12.30
CA PRO A 133 7.32 1.96 11.82
C PRO A 133 7.96 2.81 10.71
N LEU A 134 7.10 3.37 9.86
CA LEU A 134 7.42 4.43 8.93
C LEU A 134 7.47 5.78 9.64
N ASP A 135 8.45 6.62 9.28
CA ASP A 135 8.57 7.99 9.77
C ASP A 135 7.68 8.94 8.96
N LEU A 136 6.37 8.88 9.22
CA LEU A 136 5.38 9.72 8.53
C LEU A 136 5.45 11.20 8.92
N GLU A 137 6.13 11.54 10.00
CA GLU A 137 6.22 12.92 10.50
C GLU A 137 7.35 13.69 9.82
N ASN A 138 8.52 13.05 9.63
CA ASN A 138 9.69 13.72 9.06
C ASN A 138 9.94 13.37 7.59
N ASN A 139 9.20 12.42 7.01
CA ASN A 139 9.34 12.06 5.60
C ASN A 139 8.19 12.60 4.74
N ALA A 140 8.47 13.69 4.02
CA ALA A 140 7.49 14.35 3.17
C ALA A 140 7.02 13.52 1.96
N PHE A 141 7.71 12.43 1.59
CA PHE A 141 7.37 11.63 0.40
C PHE A 141 6.34 10.52 0.68
N ILE A 142 6.06 10.25 1.95
CA ILE A 142 5.08 9.25 2.39
C ILE A 142 4.00 9.90 3.24
N THR A 143 2.79 9.33 3.19
CA THR A 143 1.66 9.78 4.01
C THR A 143 0.72 8.61 4.25
N ARG A 144 -0.12 8.68 5.28
CA ARG A 144 -1.19 7.70 5.47
C ARG A 144 -2.44 8.07 4.67
N THR A 145 -3.21 7.07 4.26
CA THR A 145 -4.55 7.29 3.71
C THR A 145 -5.56 7.64 4.80
N CYS A 146 -6.68 8.24 4.41
CA CYS A 146 -7.84 8.37 5.29
C CYS A 146 -8.78 7.18 5.05
N LEU A 147 -9.32 6.61 6.12
CA LEU A 147 -10.46 5.70 6.00
C LEU A 147 -11.75 6.50 5.83
N PRO A 148 -12.69 6.02 5.00
CA PRO A 148 -14.03 6.60 4.97
C PRO A 148 -14.70 6.41 6.34
N SER A 149 -15.57 7.34 6.71
CA SER A 149 -16.47 7.14 7.84
C SER A 149 -17.36 5.92 7.57
N GLN A 150 -17.67 5.14 8.61
CA GLN A 150 -18.65 4.08 8.47
C GLN A 150 -19.98 4.69 8.02
N VAL A 151 -20.47 4.23 6.87
CA VAL A 151 -21.83 4.53 6.43
C VAL A 151 -22.70 3.50 7.14
N ASN A 152 -23.36 3.92 8.22
CA ASN A 152 -24.38 3.10 8.87
C ASN A 152 -25.55 2.92 7.89
N THR A 153 -25.52 1.85 7.10
CA THR A 153 -26.72 1.39 6.39
C THR A 153 -27.56 0.61 7.39
N SER A 154 -28.58 1.27 7.93
CA SER A 154 -29.67 0.61 8.67
C SER A 154 -30.51 -0.26 7.75
#